data_AF-A0A1I5F0J4-F1
#
_entry.id   AF-A0A1I5F0J4-F1
#
_cell.length_a   1.000
_cell.length_b   1.000
_cell.length_c   1.000
_cell.angle_alpha   90.00
_cell.angle_beta   90.00
_cell.angle_gamma   90.00
#
_symmetry.space_group_name_H-M   'P 1'
#
loop_
_entity.id
_entity.type
_entity.pdbx_description
1 polymer ?
#
loop_
_entity_poly.entity_id
_entity_poly.type
_entity_poly.pdbx_seq_one_letter_code
_entity_poly.pdbx_strand_id
1 'polypeptide(L)'
;MGTVVLRSSEVRLDGEARLGWWLVSEDGSGPGLPVEGPFPDRAGAAWAAAGHEADPGCSLRPVYGLRRPDGGLHRRPSPQELAWLAHLGDQLDRLPDDWDAALDAEDPLATLVVEVAAALTEAGLPLWDAAGAGSALGGACLSAEPGLDGVVVGWRQHDRMSVEQVHGLVADISIQAVMNRALADVLWLRGLDVTPLGGEAGGHVVRYAE
;
A
#
# COMPACT_ATOMS: atom_id res chain seq x y z
N MET A 1 21.41 38.34 -3.43
CA MET A 1 21.17 37.03 -4.08
C MET A 1 20.44 36.17 -3.06
N GLY A 2 19.11 36.22 -3.05
CA GLY A 2 18.27 35.54 -2.06
C GLY A 2 17.63 34.33 -2.71
N THR A 3 17.95 33.14 -2.22
CA THR A 3 17.39 31.87 -2.67
C THR A 3 15.92 31.83 -2.25
N VAL A 4 15.00 31.86 -3.23
CA VAL A 4 13.58 31.63 -2.99
C VAL A 4 13.39 30.14 -2.82
N VAL A 5 13.11 29.72 -1.58
CA VAL A 5 12.61 28.38 -1.29
C VAL A 5 11.17 28.32 -1.79
N LEU A 6 10.92 27.58 -2.86
CA LEU A 6 9.57 27.33 -3.35
C LEU A 6 8.82 26.45 -2.34
N ARG A 7 7.79 27.01 -1.71
CA ARG A 7 6.79 26.23 -0.97
C ARG A 7 5.95 25.43 -1.98
N SER A 8 5.54 24.23 -1.60
CA SER A 8 4.78 23.25 -2.40
C SER A 8 3.34 23.69 -2.68
N SER A 9 3.15 24.87 -3.26
CA SER A 9 1.84 25.39 -3.67
C SER A 9 2.02 26.71 -4.39
N GLU A 10 2.06 26.70 -5.73
CA GLU A 10 1.60 27.86 -6.47
C GLU A 10 1.11 27.49 -7.86
N VAL A 11 -0.09 27.97 -8.18
CA VAL A 11 -0.76 27.84 -9.47
C VAL A 11 -0.97 29.24 -10.01
N ARG A 12 -0.58 29.50 -11.27
CA ARG A 12 -0.93 30.73 -11.99
C ARG A 12 -1.50 30.47 -13.38
N LEU A 13 -2.34 31.41 -13.81
CA LEU A 13 -3.26 31.40 -14.95
C LEU A 13 -2.62 32.06 -16.18
N ASP A 14 -2.67 31.38 -17.34
CA ASP A 14 -2.87 31.92 -18.70
C ASP A 14 -2.57 30.82 -19.76
N GLY A 15 -3.55 29.96 -20.05
CA GLY A 15 -3.42 28.96 -21.12
C GLY A 15 -2.41 27.82 -20.91
N GLU A 16 -1.70 27.79 -19.78
CA GLU A 16 -0.71 26.77 -19.46
C GLU A 16 -1.33 25.49 -18.86
N ALA A 17 -0.68 24.35 -19.14
CA ALA A 17 -1.10 23.05 -18.66
C ALA A 17 -0.98 22.99 -17.12
N ARG A 18 -2.09 22.79 -16.41
CA ARG A 18 -2.15 22.85 -14.94
C ARG A 18 -2.16 21.45 -14.32
N LEU A 19 -1.11 21.15 -13.56
CA LEU A 19 -1.03 19.94 -12.73
C LEU A 19 -1.75 20.20 -11.41
N GLY A 20 -2.61 19.28 -10.99
CA GLY A 20 -3.31 19.38 -9.71
C GLY A 20 -4.45 18.40 -9.60
N TRP A 21 -5.29 18.60 -8.59
CA TRP A 21 -6.49 17.79 -8.38
C TRP A 21 -7.66 18.34 -9.18
N TRP A 22 -8.35 17.51 -9.94
CA TRP A 22 -9.50 17.90 -10.75
C TRP A 22 -10.70 17.06 -10.36
N LEU A 23 -11.88 17.66 -10.39
CA LEU A 23 -13.13 16.89 -10.36
C LEU A 23 -13.45 16.40 -11.75
N VAL A 24 -13.77 15.12 -11.86
CA VAL A 24 -14.13 14.47 -13.12
C VAL A 24 -15.46 13.76 -12.91
N SER A 25 -16.40 13.96 -13.84
CA SER A 25 -17.66 13.22 -13.85
C SER A 25 -17.43 11.74 -14.19
N GLU A 26 -18.11 10.86 -13.46
CA GLU A 26 -18.10 9.41 -13.67
C GLU A 26 -19.18 8.94 -14.65
N ASP A 27 -19.93 9.86 -15.26
CA ASP A 27 -21.15 9.56 -16.01
C ASP A 27 -20.83 9.00 -17.42
N GLY A 28 -20.29 7.78 -17.49
CA GLY A 28 -20.31 6.83 -18.64
C GLY A 28 -19.80 7.28 -20.03
N SER A 29 -19.54 8.56 -20.27
CA SER A 29 -19.28 9.14 -21.58
C SER A 29 -17.82 9.58 -21.69
N GLY A 30 -16.98 8.62 -22.11
CA GLY A 30 -15.62 8.90 -22.56
C GLY A 30 -14.61 9.27 -21.46
N PRO A 31 -13.39 9.67 -21.83
CA PRO A 31 -12.34 10.03 -20.87
C PRO A 31 -12.79 11.25 -20.08
N GLY A 32 -13.28 11.01 -18.85
CA GLY A 32 -13.97 11.99 -18.03
C GLY A 32 -13.28 13.35 -18.05
N LEU A 33 -14.00 14.33 -18.58
CA LEU A 33 -13.52 15.69 -18.71
C LEU A 33 -13.45 16.34 -17.33
N PRO A 34 -12.39 17.14 -17.05
CA PRO A 34 -12.31 17.89 -15.81
C PRO A 34 -13.46 18.91 -15.76
N VAL A 35 -14.31 18.80 -14.75
CA VAL A 35 -15.46 19.68 -14.47
C VAL A 35 -15.00 20.90 -13.68
N GLU A 36 -14.13 20.69 -12.69
CA GLU A 36 -13.65 21.74 -11.79
C GLU A 36 -12.19 21.48 -11.37
N GLY A 37 -11.45 22.54 -11.04
CA GLY A 37 -10.07 22.47 -10.57
C GLY A 37 -9.11 23.43 -11.30
N PRO A 38 -7.79 23.30 -11.08
CA PRO A 38 -7.16 22.39 -10.14
C PRO A 38 -7.35 22.85 -8.68
N PHE A 39 -7.64 21.92 -7.79
CA PHE A 39 -7.56 22.09 -6.34
C PHE A 39 -6.11 21.85 -5.87
N PRO A 40 -5.66 22.55 -4.82
CA PRO A 40 -4.30 22.41 -4.31
C PRO A 40 -4.03 21.06 -3.66
N ASP A 41 -5.07 20.40 -3.14
CA ASP A 41 -4.96 19.11 -2.46
C ASP A 41 -6.21 18.22 -2.67
N ARG A 42 -6.08 16.93 -2.32
CA ARG A 42 -7.13 15.93 -2.46
C ARG A 42 -8.34 16.24 -1.57
N ALA A 43 -8.10 16.81 -0.38
CA ALA A 43 -9.16 17.07 0.57
C ALA A 43 -10.09 18.18 0.04
N GLY A 44 -9.53 19.28 -0.46
CA GLY A 44 -10.29 20.36 -1.09
C GLY A 44 -11.11 19.88 -2.29
N ALA A 45 -10.53 19.02 -3.14
CA ALA A 45 -11.28 18.39 -4.22
C ALA A 45 -12.41 17.49 -3.69
N ALA A 46 -12.16 16.67 -2.67
CA ALA A 46 -13.18 15.81 -2.07
C ALA A 46 -14.33 16.61 -1.42
N TRP A 47 -14.01 17.71 -0.73
CA TRP A 47 -15.02 18.63 -0.19
C TRP A 47 -15.87 19.26 -1.29
N ALA A 48 -15.25 19.66 -2.41
CA ALA A 48 -15.98 20.18 -3.55
C ALA A 48 -16.89 19.10 -4.17
N ALA A 49 -16.41 17.87 -4.36
CA ALA A 49 -17.21 16.75 -4.85
C ALA A 49 -18.46 16.51 -3.97
N ALA A 50 -18.29 16.46 -2.65
CA ALA A 50 -19.40 16.28 -1.70
C ALA A 50 -20.45 17.40 -1.78
N GLY A 51 -20.06 18.61 -2.18
CA GLY A 51 -20.99 19.72 -2.44
C GLY A 51 -21.90 19.50 -3.66
N HIS A 52 -21.46 18.68 -4.63
CA HIS A 52 -22.21 18.34 -5.84
C HIS A 52 -23.05 17.05 -5.68
N GLU A 53 -22.79 16.22 -4.67
CA GLU A 53 -23.56 14.99 -4.39
C GLU A 53 -25.05 15.24 -4.09
N ALA A 54 -25.43 16.49 -3.81
CA ALA A 54 -26.82 16.90 -3.64
C ALA A 54 -27.62 16.88 -4.96
N ASP A 55 -26.95 16.87 -6.12
CA ASP A 55 -27.58 16.82 -7.43
C ASP A 55 -27.76 15.35 -7.90
N PRO A 56 -29.00 14.86 -8.05
CA PRO A 56 -29.25 13.48 -8.46
C PRO A 56 -28.61 13.15 -9.80
N GLY A 57 -27.69 12.18 -9.80
CA GLY A 57 -27.02 11.70 -11.01
C GLY A 57 -25.67 12.36 -11.32
N CYS A 58 -25.19 13.28 -10.47
CA CYS A 58 -23.83 13.80 -10.56
C CYS A 58 -22.89 13.01 -9.64
N SER A 59 -22.07 12.12 -10.21
CA SER A 59 -20.96 11.49 -9.47
C SER A 59 -19.65 12.13 -9.90
N LEU A 60 -19.07 12.96 -9.03
CA LEU A 60 -17.77 13.58 -9.26
C LEU A 60 -16.71 12.91 -8.39
N ARG A 61 -15.57 12.55 -8.98
CA ARG A 61 -14.42 12.07 -8.22
C ARG A 61 -13.18 12.95 -8.41
N PRO A 62 -12.36 13.12 -7.35
CA PRO A 62 -11.04 13.73 -7.46
C PRO A 62 -10.08 12.87 -8.29
N VAL A 63 -9.40 13.48 -9.25
CA VAL A 63 -8.36 12.87 -10.08
C VAL A 63 -7.15 13.80 -10.17
N TYR A 64 -5.96 13.30 -9.87
CA TYR A 64 -4.73 14.07 -10.04
C TYR A 64 -4.22 13.99 -11.48
N GLY A 65 -3.88 15.13 -12.08
CA GLY A 65 -3.42 15.14 -13.46
C GLY A 65 -3.17 16.50 -14.05
N LEU A 66 -2.70 16.48 -15.30
CA LEU A 66 -2.41 17.64 -16.11
C LEU A 66 -3.57 17.88 -17.09
N ARG A 67 -4.23 19.04 -17.01
CA ARG A 67 -5.20 19.42 -18.03
C ARG A 67 -4.49 19.78 -19.33
N ARG A 68 -4.87 19.11 -20.42
CA ARG A 68 -4.33 19.31 -21.77
C ARG A 68 -5.04 20.48 -22.47
N PRO A 69 -4.42 21.06 -23.52
CA PRO A 69 -5.06 22.12 -24.32
C PRO A 69 -6.37 21.70 -25.00
N ASP A 70 -6.54 20.42 -25.30
CA ASP A 70 -7.77 19.83 -25.86
C ASP A 70 -8.92 19.72 -24.83
N GLY A 71 -8.68 20.15 -23.60
CA GLY A 71 -9.64 20.07 -22.49
C GLY A 71 -9.61 18.74 -21.73
N GLY A 72 -8.91 17.72 -22.22
CA GLY A 72 -8.79 16.43 -21.57
C GLY A 72 -7.87 16.43 -20.36
N LEU A 73 -8.04 15.44 -19.48
CA LEU A 73 -7.17 15.25 -18.31
C LEU A 73 -6.18 14.11 -18.57
N HIS A 74 -4.88 14.43 -18.60
CA HIS A 74 -3.83 13.42 -18.55
C HIS A 74 -3.56 13.04 -17.09
N ARG A 75 -4.04 11.87 -16.68
CA ARG A 75 -3.84 11.36 -15.31
C ARG A 75 -2.35 11.21 -15.00
N ARG A 76 -1.99 11.54 -13.77
CA ARG A 76 -0.64 11.37 -13.21
C ARG A 76 -0.75 10.68 -11.86
N PRO A 77 0.26 9.90 -11.43
CA PRO A 77 0.34 9.46 -10.04
C PRO A 77 0.21 10.66 -9.11
N SER A 78 -0.66 10.55 -8.11
CA SER A 78 -0.86 11.61 -7.13
C SER A 78 0.32 11.69 -6.16
N PRO A 79 0.54 12.81 -5.46
CA PRO A 79 1.54 12.87 -4.39
C PRO A 79 1.34 11.79 -3.32
N GLN A 80 0.09 11.45 -3.01
CA GLN A 80 -0.27 10.39 -2.06
C GLN A 80 0.08 9.00 -2.61
N GLU A 81 -0.15 8.77 -3.90
CA GLU A 81 0.24 7.53 -4.58
C GLU A 81 1.76 7.36 -4.56
N LEU A 82 2.50 8.43 -4.88
CA LEU A 82 3.96 8.41 -4.83
C LEU A 82 4.50 8.20 -3.41
N ALA A 83 3.87 8.81 -2.41
CA ALA A 83 4.21 8.59 -1.00
C ALA A 83 3.92 7.15 -0.56
N TRP A 84 2.81 6.57 -1.02
CA TRP A 84 2.47 5.16 -0.79
C TRP A 84 3.51 4.22 -1.42
N LEU A 85 3.87 4.43 -2.70
CA LEU A 85 4.88 3.62 -3.39
C LEU A 85 6.26 3.73 -2.73
N ALA A 86 6.64 4.92 -2.28
CA ALA A 86 7.88 5.10 -1.52
C ALA A 86 7.84 4.32 -0.19
N HIS A 87 6.73 4.41 0.55
CA HIS A 87 6.57 3.67 1.79
C HIS A 87 6.59 2.15 1.60
N LEU A 88 5.95 1.65 0.54
CA LEU A 88 5.99 0.24 0.17
C LEU A 88 7.41 -0.20 -0.20
N GLY A 89 8.16 0.63 -0.95
CA GLY A 89 9.59 0.41 -1.20
C GLY A 89 10.39 0.26 0.09
N ASP A 90 10.21 1.19 1.03
CA ASP A 90 10.85 1.13 2.35
C ASP A 90 10.47 -0.13 3.17
N GLN A 91 9.29 -0.73 2.91
CA GLN A 91 8.92 -2.01 3.51
C GLN A 91 9.61 -3.18 2.80
N LEU A 92 9.65 -3.20 1.47
CA LEU A 92 10.30 -4.25 0.70
C LEU A 92 11.82 -4.31 0.94
N ASP A 93 12.46 -3.16 1.15
CA ASP A 93 13.88 -3.06 1.52
C ASP A 93 14.22 -3.74 2.87
N ARG A 94 13.21 -4.13 3.66
CA ARG A 94 13.38 -4.86 4.93
C ARG A 94 13.48 -6.37 4.77
N LEU A 95 13.07 -6.87 3.60
CA LEU A 95 13.21 -8.29 3.29
C LEU A 95 14.70 -8.67 3.29
N PRO A 96 15.05 -9.92 3.61
CA PRO A 96 16.43 -10.39 3.50
C PRO A 96 16.99 -10.14 2.09
N ASP A 97 18.26 -9.75 1.96
CA ASP A 97 18.90 -9.40 0.68
C ASP A 97 18.76 -10.47 -0.43
N ASP A 98 18.49 -11.73 -0.06
CA ASP A 98 18.38 -12.88 -0.95
C ASP A 98 16.93 -13.40 -1.10
N TRP A 99 15.92 -12.63 -0.68
CA TRP A 99 14.51 -13.05 -0.73
C TRP A 99 14.03 -13.39 -2.15
N ASP A 100 14.61 -12.77 -3.18
CA ASP A 100 14.31 -12.97 -4.59
C ASP A 100 15.43 -13.69 -5.35
N ALA A 101 16.50 -14.13 -4.68
CA ALA A 101 17.70 -14.66 -5.34
C ALA A 101 17.45 -15.91 -6.21
N ALA A 102 16.35 -16.62 -5.95
CA ALA A 102 15.90 -17.80 -6.70
C ALA A 102 14.76 -17.50 -7.68
N LEU A 103 14.31 -16.25 -7.77
CA LEU A 103 13.17 -15.81 -8.58
C LEU A 103 13.66 -14.99 -9.77
N ASP A 104 13.11 -15.27 -10.94
CA ASP A 104 13.33 -14.40 -12.10
C ASP A 104 12.51 -13.10 -11.93
N ALA A 105 12.91 -12.03 -12.63
CA ALA A 105 12.22 -10.72 -12.54
C ALA A 105 10.74 -10.76 -12.98
N GLU A 106 10.34 -11.78 -13.76
CA GLU A 106 8.97 -12.02 -14.21
C GLU A 106 8.30 -13.18 -13.46
N ASP A 107 8.92 -13.69 -12.39
CA ASP A 107 8.39 -14.79 -11.60
C ASP A 107 7.07 -14.35 -10.91
N PRO A 108 5.97 -15.09 -11.11
CA PRO A 108 4.70 -14.82 -10.43
C PRO A 108 4.83 -14.76 -8.91
N LEU A 109 5.78 -15.50 -8.33
CA LEU A 109 6.02 -15.51 -6.88
C LEU A 109 6.65 -14.20 -6.40
N ALA A 110 7.50 -13.54 -7.20
CA ALA A 110 8.02 -12.22 -6.88
C ALA A 110 6.89 -11.17 -6.87
N THR A 111 5.95 -11.28 -7.82
CA THR A 111 4.74 -10.44 -7.85
C THR A 111 3.89 -10.68 -6.61
N LEU A 112 3.67 -11.94 -6.24
CA LEU A 112 2.90 -12.30 -5.06
C LEU A 112 3.53 -11.76 -3.77
N VAL A 113 4.86 -11.78 -3.62
CA VAL A 113 5.54 -11.16 -2.47
C VAL A 113 5.21 -9.67 -2.36
N VAL A 114 5.27 -8.93 -3.47
CA VAL A 114 4.96 -7.50 -3.49
C VAL A 114 3.49 -7.25 -3.15
N GLU A 115 2.57 -8.06 -3.66
CA GLU A 115 1.14 -7.95 -3.35
C GLU A 115 0.81 -8.26 -1.89
N VAL A 116 1.43 -9.29 -1.32
CA VAL A 116 1.30 -9.63 0.10
C VAL A 116 1.89 -8.51 0.96
N ALA A 117 3.08 -8.01 0.64
CA ALA A 117 3.71 -6.89 1.33
C ALA A 117 2.84 -5.63 1.29
N ALA A 118 2.29 -5.29 0.12
CA ALA A 118 1.36 -4.18 -0.06
C ALA A 118 0.11 -4.36 0.81
N ALA A 119 -0.56 -5.53 0.74
CA ALA A 119 -1.76 -5.82 1.50
C ALA A 119 -1.56 -5.66 3.03
N LEU A 120 -0.45 -6.18 3.57
CA LEU A 120 -0.13 -6.05 4.99
C LEU A 120 0.19 -4.60 5.36
N THR A 121 0.97 -3.91 4.53
CA THR A 121 1.35 -2.51 4.75
C THR A 121 0.13 -1.58 4.70
N GLU A 122 -0.80 -1.81 3.76
CA GLU A 122 -2.08 -1.08 3.66
C GLU A 122 -2.93 -1.28 4.93
N ALA A 123 -2.88 -2.47 5.52
CA ALA A 123 -3.55 -2.78 6.79
C ALA A 123 -2.82 -2.23 8.03
N GLY A 124 -1.69 -1.53 7.85
CA GLY A 124 -0.88 -0.99 8.94
C GLY A 124 0.00 -2.02 9.66
N LEU A 125 0.26 -3.16 9.02
CA LEU A 125 1.11 -4.23 9.54
C LEU A 125 2.49 -4.16 8.88
N PRO A 126 3.51 -3.61 9.56
CA PRO A 126 4.82 -3.42 8.96
C PRO A 126 5.57 -4.74 8.76
N LEU A 127 6.43 -4.78 7.76
CA LEU A 127 7.35 -5.89 7.56
C LEU A 127 8.46 -5.86 8.62
N TRP A 128 8.86 -7.06 9.06
CA TRP A 128 9.97 -7.25 9.98
C TRP A 128 11.28 -6.90 9.29
N ASP A 129 12.01 -5.96 9.90
CA ASP A 129 13.33 -5.52 9.47
C ASP A 129 14.40 -6.54 9.87
N ALA A 130 14.52 -7.62 9.08
CA ALA A 130 15.38 -8.76 9.42
C ALA A 130 16.86 -8.40 9.51
N ALA A 131 17.33 -7.54 8.61
CA ALA A 131 18.74 -7.15 8.48
C ALA A 131 19.07 -5.78 9.12
N GLY A 132 18.07 -4.97 9.45
CA GLY A 132 18.29 -3.60 9.90
C GLY A 132 18.15 -3.34 11.40
N ALA A 133 18.14 -2.06 11.75
CA ALA A 133 18.11 -1.57 13.12
C ALA A 133 16.78 -1.86 13.84
N GLY A 134 15.70 -2.12 13.08
CA GLY A 134 14.38 -2.52 13.57
C GLY A 134 14.28 -4.02 13.86
N SER A 135 15.36 -4.79 13.71
CA SER A 135 15.39 -6.24 13.91
C SER A 135 14.97 -6.69 15.30
N ALA A 136 14.82 -5.82 16.30
CA ALA A 136 14.27 -6.15 17.63
C ALA A 136 12.75 -5.89 17.81
N LEU A 137 12.12 -5.13 16.91
CA LEU A 137 10.79 -4.54 17.11
C LEU A 137 9.61 -5.48 16.75
N GLY A 138 9.86 -6.48 15.92
CA GLY A 138 8.83 -7.36 15.38
C GLY A 138 8.20 -6.85 14.09
N GLY A 139 7.37 -7.68 13.48
CA GLY A 139 6.71 -7.39 12.19
C GLY A 139 6.33 -8.65 11.44
N ALA A 140 5.68 -8.48 10.29
CA ALA A 140 5.39 -9.60 9.40
C ALA A 140 6.67 -10.07 8.69
N CYS A 141 6.94 -11.36 8.73
CA CYS A 141 7.98 -12.00 7.94
C CYS A 141 7.38 -12.64 6.68
N LEU A 142 8.13 -12.57 5.59
CA LEU A 142 7.78 -13.08 4.27
C LEU A 142 8.94 -13.93 3.77
N SER A 143 8.64 -15.11 3.23
CA SER A 143 9.59 -15.96 2.53
C SER A 143 8.94 -16.50 1.27
N ALA A 144 9.54 -16.28 0.11
CA ALA A 144 9.12 -16.92 -1.11
C ALA A 144 9.51 -18.41 -1.04
N GLU A 145 8.54 -19.32 -1.18
CA GLU A 145 8.78 -20.75 -1.10
C GLU A 145 8.33 -21.45 -2.39
N PRO A 146 9.18 -21.54 -3.42
CA PRO A 146 8.84 -22.19 -4.69
C PRO A 146 8.35 -23.64 -4.52
N GLY A 147 8.88 -24.36 -3.53
CA GLY A 147 8.44 -25.74 -3.23
C GLY A 147 7.02 -25.84 -2.67
N LEU A 148 6.45 -24.72 -2.21
CA LEU A 148 5.07 -24.62 -1.74
C LEU A 148 4.17 -23.85 -2.72
N ASP A 149 4.73 -23.39 -3.85
CA ASP A 149 4.06 -22.54 -4.83
C ASP A 149 3.38 -21.33 -4.18
N GLY A 150 4.12 -20.64 -3.30
CA GLY A 150 3.53 -19.55 -2.52
C GLY A 150 4.49 -18.85 -1.58
N VAL A 151 3.96 -17.84 -0.88
CA VAL A 151 4.70 -17.05 0.10
C VAL A 151 4.35 -17.53 1.50
N VAL A 152 5.36 -17.89 2.28
CA VAL A 152 5.18 -18.15 3.70
C VAL A 152 5.16 -16.83 4.45
N VAL A 153 4.09 -16.63 5.22
CA VAL A 153 3.89 -15.48 6.08
C VAL A 153 3.86 -15.89 7.54
N GLY A 154 4.48 -15.07 8.37
CA GLY A 154 4.42 -15.23 9.81
C GLY A 154 4.61 -13.90 10.51
N TRP A 155 4.34 -13.87 11.81
CA TRP A 155 4.65 -12.75 12.66
C TRP A 155 5.92 -13.04 13.42
N ARG A 156 6.84 -12.08 13.46
CA ARG A 156 7.94 -12.10 14.40
C ARG A 156 7.57 -11.14 15.54
N GLN A 157 7.53 -11.66 16.76
CA GLN A 157 7.32 -10.83 17.96
C GLN A 157 8.56 -10.04 18.37
N HIS A 158 8.35 -8.86 18.94
CA HIS A 158 9.40 -8.08 19.59
C HIS A 158 10.24 -8.93 20.56
N ASP A 159 11.56 -8.70 20.62
CA ASP A 159 12.47 -9.43 21.53
C ASP A 159 12.06 -9.39 23.00
N ARG A 160 11.37 -8.35 23.48
CA ARG A 160 10.85 -8.30 24.86
C ARG A 160 9.87 -9.44 25.14
N MET A 161 9.15 -9.86 24.11
CA MET A 161 8.23 -11.00 24.16
C MET A 161 8.99 -12.30 23.88
N SER A 162 9.60 -12.42 22.69
CA SER A 162 10.10 -13.71 22.21
C SER A 162 11.42 -14.15 22.84
N VAL A 163 12.31 -13.22 23.20
CA VAL A 163 13.65 -13.49 23.73
C VAL A 163 13.70 -13.27 25.25
N GLU A 164 13.23 -12.12 25.72
CA GLU A 164 13.21 -11.79 27.14
C GLU A 164 12.04 -12.47 27.89
N GLN A 165 11.00 -12.90 27.18
CA GLN A 165 9.82 -13.59 27.73
C GLN A 165 9.23 -12.88 28.95
N VAL A 166 9.16 -11.54 28.91
CA VAL A 166 8.74 -10.71 30.05
C VAL A 166 7.31 -11.00 30.53
N HIS A 167 6.50 -11.67 29.70
CA HIS A 167 5.14 -12.07 29.99
C HIS A 167 4.94 -13.61 30.04
N GLY A 168 6.03 -14.37 29.85
CA GLY A 168 6.06 -15.81 29.93
C GLY A 168 5.53 -16.53 28.68
N LEU A 169 5.98 -17.78 28.52
CA LEU A 169 5.79 -18.59 27.32
C LEU A 169 4.33 -18.72 26.85
N VAL A 170 3.38 -18.83 27.77
CA VAL A 170 1.96 -18.96 27.42
C VAL A 170 1.44 -17.69 26.73
N ALA A 171 1.81 -16.52 27.23
CA ALA A 171 1.44 -15.25 26.61
C ALA A 171 2.10 -15.10 25.23
N ASP A 172 3.39 -15.47 25.12
CA ASP A 172 4.14 -15.39 23.87
C ASP A 172 3.48 -16.25 22.77
N ILE A 173 3.19 -17.52 23.07
CA ILE A 173 2.50 -18.45 22.14
C ILE A 173 1.10 -17.92 21.76
N SER A 174 0.33 -17.45 22.75
CA SER A 174 -1.03 -16.96 22.49
C SER A 174 -1.03 -15.74 21.58
N ILE A 175 -0.15 -14.77 21.84
CA ILE A 175 -0.03 -13.57 21.01
C ILE A 175 0.51 -13.93 19.63
N GLN A 176 1.44 -14.88 19.52
CA GLN A 176 1.96 -15.36 18.24
C GLN A 176 0.83 -15.93 17.37
N ALA A 177 -0.05 -16.77 17.94
CA ALA A 177 -1.21 -17.32 17.25
C ALA A 177 -2.22 -16.21 16.83
N VAL A 178 -2.48 -15.23 17.70
CA VAL A 178 -3.35 -14.09 17.38
C VAL A 178 -2.79 -13.27 16.22
N MET A 179 -1.51 -12.96 16.25
CA MET A 179 -0.88 -12.16 15.18
C MET A 179 -0.84 -12.92 13.86
N ASN A 180 -0.47 -14.21 13.87
CA ASN A 180 -0.49 -15.02 12.65
C ASN A 180 -1.90 -15.14 12.05
N ARG A 181 -2.94 -15.24 12.88
CA ARG A 181 -4.33 -15.21 12.42
C ARG A 181 -4.70 -13.86 11.81
N ALA A 182 -4.29 -12.75 12.42
CA ALA A 182 -4.55 -11.42 11.87
C ALA A 182 -3.91 -11.24 10.47
N LEU A 183 -2.68 -11.73 10.27
CA LEU A 183 -2.05 -11.75 8.94
C LEU A 183 -2.90 -12.55 7.94
N ALA A 184 -3.33 -13.75 8.33
CA ALA A 184 -4.13 -14.63 7.48
C ALA A 184 -5.47 -13.99 7.10
N ASP A 185 -6.18 -13.42 8.06
CA ASP A 185 -7.49 -12.79 7.84
C ASP A 185 -7.38 -11.58 6.91
N VAL A 186 -6.35 -10.74 7.06
CA VAL A 186 -6.09 -9.61 6.15
C VAL A 186 -5.88 -10.10 4.72
N LEU A 187 -5.02 -11.11 4.53
CA LEU A 187 -4.69 -11.62 3.20
C LEU A 187 -5.86 -12.35 2.53
N TRP A 188 -6.62 -13.11 3.32
CA TRP A 188 -7.85 -13.75 2.84
C TRP A 188 -8.90 -12.71 2.40
N LEU A 189 -9.09 -11.64 3.18
CA LEU A 189 -10.00 -10.53 2.81
C LEU A 189 -9.55 -9.78 1.55
N ARG A 190 -8.28 -9.92 1.15
CA ARG A 190 -7.72 -9.38 -0.10
C ARG A 190 -7.88 -10.34 -1.29
N GLY A 191 -8.52 -11.50 -1.08
CA GLY A 191 -8.82 -12.46 -2.13
C GLY A 191 -7.71 -13.47 -2.40
N LEU A 192 -6.74 -13.61 -1.48
CA LEU A 192 -5.68 -14.61 -1.57
C LEU A 192 -6.11 -15.94 -0.92
N ASP A 193 -5.60 -17.05 -1.42
CA ASP A 193 -5.72 -18.33 -0.73
C ASP A 193 -4.70 -18.39 0.42
N VAL A 194 -5.16 -18.74 1.61
CA VAL A 194 -4.34 -18.74 2.83
C VAL A 194 -4.52 -20.06 3.56
N THR A 195 -3.47 -20.88 3.59
CA THR A 195 -3.46 -22.19 4.25
C THR A 195 -2.56 -22.17 5.49
N PRO A 196 -3.01 -22.68 6.66
CA PRO A 196 -2.16 -22.79 7.84
C PRO A 196 -0.89 -23.64 7.60
N LEU A 197 0.23 -23.22 8.19
CA LEU A 197 1.52 -23.92 8.16
C LEU A 197 2.02 -24.18 9.59
N GLY A 198 2.08 -25.46 9.99
CA GLY A 198 2.58 -25.86 11.31
C GLY A 198 1.48 -25.98 12.37
N GLY A 199 1.86 -25.77 13.64
CA GLY A 199 0.95 -25.88 14.80
C GLY A 199 0.15 -24.60 15.07
N GLU A 200 -0.45 -24.50 16.26
CA GLU A 200 -1.37 -23.42 16.64
C GLU A 200 -0.77 -21.99 16.54
N ALA A 201 0.54 -21.85 16.76
CA ALA A 201 1.28 -20.59 16.61
C ALA A 201 2.10 -20.53 15.30
N GLY A 202 1.81 -21.42 14.34
CA GLY A 202 2.45 -21.50 13.04
C GLY A 202 2.04 -20.35 12.11
N GLY A 203 2.83 -20.17 11.05
CA GLY A 203 2.55 -19.21 9.98
C GLY A 203 1.48 -19.72 9.01
N HIS A 204 1.44 -19.12 7.82
CA HIS A 204 0.54 -19.52 6.74
C HIS A 204 1.29 -19.53 5.42
N VAL A 205 0.85 -20.35 4.48
CA VAL A 205 1.23 -20.26 3.06
C VAL A 205 0.15 -19.48 2.33
N VAL A 206 0.57 -18.53 1.51
CA VAL A 206 -0.31 -17.63 0.76
C VAL A 206 -0.09 -17.86 -0.74
N ARG A 207 -1.18 -17.96 -1.48
CA ARG A 207 -1.21 -18.20 -2.93
C ARG A 207 -2.26 -17.34 -3.61
N TYR A 208 -2.21 -17.29 -4.94
CA TYR A 208 -3.35 -16.84 -5.72
C TYR A 208 -4.53 -17.80 -5.50
N ALA A 209 -5.72 -17.23 -5.33
CA ALA A 209 -6.95 -18.02 -5.36
C ALA A 209 -7.21 -18.51 -6.80
N GLU A 210 -7.71 -19.74 -6.93
CA GLU A 210 -8.15 -20.32 -8.21
C GLU A 210 -9.42 -19.67 -8.78
#